data_AF-A2H356-F1
#
_entry.id   AF-A2H356-F1
#
_cell.length_a   1.000
_cell.length_b   1.000
_cell.length_c   1.000
_cell.angle_alpha   90.00
_cell.angle_beta   90.00
_cell.angle_gamma   90.00
#
_symmetry.space_group_name_H-M   'P 1'
#
loop_
_entity.id
_entity.type
_entity.pdbx_description
1 polymer ?
#
loop_
_entity_poly.entity_id
_entity_poly.type
_entity_poly.pdbx_seq_one_letter_code
_entity_poly.pdbx_strand_id
1 'polypeptide(L)'
;MDRTTPLWDVMKTLWECKYFEPISYGELFTYTTDLYKQNLAPFKDLTYAPKYCVQLKKKAESKEVNKNKCKFIPEHVFFADFECSTDGFHKAFNICYDSEDGSVSESIWGQNCATEFLERLPDKSLIYFHNLSYDINFILRHMTEVKGTPIIKGSRTMQITGLYKGRAIIIKDSYSVINKKLKLFPAMFNLQTGPKEVFPYNYYSSTLLANDNRTGVISEACKFIQDADTFMKNIDSIKGCRIDENHFDLEKYSTFYCKQDVRILREGFVKFRNDLLKEFDLNVYDYVSICSIANKLFENRVYFPNGNLYDLSNKPREFISRCIQGGRCMLSDNMKQKSEKKHIADFDAVSLYPSAIARLYTLEGIPKVMKDEMLSTEYLMRHLFDDDQKEPIGEKFMSGFFVLIKITEIGIHRHFPLIVCDPELNPELNVPRSSNTCCFMYVDHITLQDLIKYQGVKCDVLQGYYYD
;
A
#
# COMPACT_ATOMS: atom_id res chain seq x y z
N MET A 1 -16.80 -7.82 45.35
CA MET A 1 -15.40 -7.66 44.92
C MET A 1 -15.22 -8.55 43.70
N ASP A 2 -15.17 -7.96 42.52
CA ASP A 2 -14.90 -8.72 41.30
C ASP A 2 -13.50 -9.34 41.39
N ARG A 3 -13.44 -10.67 41.40
CA ARG A 3 -12.19 -11.44 41.38
C ARG A 3 -11.70 -11.54 39.95
N THR A 4 -11.31 -10.43 39.36
CA THR A 4 -10.67 -10.45 38.04
C THR A 4 -9.17 -10.36 38.24
N THR A 5 -8.46 -11.42 37.87
CA THR A 5 -6.99 -11.39 37.78
C THR A 5 -6.60 -10.43 36.64
N PRO A 6 -5.70 -9.46 36.88
CA PRO A 6 -5.22 -8.58 35.83
C PRO A 6 -4.63 -9.39 34.66
N LEU A 7 -4.96 -8.99 33.42
CA LEU A 7 -4.48 -9.66 32.21
C LEU A 7 -2.94 -9.79 32.19
N TRP A 8 -2.25 -8.78 32.71
CA TRP A 8 -0.79 -8.77 32.82
C TRP A 8 -0.25 -9.94 33.66
N ASP A 9 -0.89 -10.26 34.78
CA ASP A 9 -0.48 -11.35 35.67
C ASP A 9 -0.73 -12.72 35.02
N VAL A 10 -1.80 -12.83 34.22
CA VAL A 10 -2.06 -14.02 33.39
C VAL A 10 -0.98 -14.19 32.33
N MET A 11 -0.66 -13.12 31.57
CA MET A 11 0.38 -13.17 30.54
C MET A 11 1.75 -13.53 31.10
N LYS A 12 2.10 -12.96 32.25
CA LYS A 12 3.37 -13.25 32.93
C LYS A 12 3.46 -14.72 33.36
N THR A 13 2.40 -15.25 33.95
CA THR A 13 2.33 -16.65 34.39
C THR A 13 2.46 -17.61 33.20
N LEU A 14 1.76 -17.33 32.10
CA LEU A 14 1.87 -18.14 30.87
C LEU A 14 3.30 -18.13 30.29
N TRP A 15 3.99 -16.99 30.40
CA TRP A 15 5.38 -16.87 29.97
C TRP A 15 6.34 -17.69 30.84
N GLU A 16 6.21 -17.57 32.16
CA GLU A 16 7.01 -18.33 33.13
C GLU A 16 6.79 -19.84 33.00
N CYS A 17 5.54 -20.24 32.72
CA CYS A 17 5.16 -21.64 32.51
C CYS A 17 5.47 -22.15 31.08
N LYS A 18 6.15 -21.36 30.24
CA LYS A 18 6.55 -21.74 28.86
C LYS A 18 5.39 -22.17 27.96
N TYR A 19 4.22 -21.56 28.13
CA TYR A 19 3.06 -21.79 27.26
C TYR A 19 3.13 -21.03 25.93
N PHE A 20 4.15 -20.18 25.74
CA PHE A 20 4.38 -19.49 24.48
C PHE A 20 5.52 -20.15 23.71
N GLU A 21 5.25 -20.48 22.45
CA GLU A 21 6.28 -20.86 21.50
C GLU A 21 6.74 -19.62 20.71
N PRO A 22 8.05 -19.47 20.42
CA PRO A 22 8.51 -18.41 19.56
C PRO A 22 7.95 -18.64 18.16
N ILE A 23 7.16 -17.68 17.67
CA ILE A 23 6.78 -17.65 16.28
C ILE A 23 7.96 -17.21 15.43
N SER A 24 8.16 -17.86 14.29
CA SER A 24 9.07 -17.40 13.27
C SER A 24 8.64 -16.03 12.74
N TYR A 25 9.59 -15.27 12.17
CA TYR A 25 9.27 -14.00 11.51
C TYR A 25 8.20 -14.18 10.41
N GLY A 26 8.24 -15.30 9.68
CA GLY A 26 7.22 -15.64 8.68
C GLY A 26 5.83 -15.81 9.27
N GLU A 27 5.70 -16.47 10.42
CA GLU A 27 4.42 -16.66 11.11
C GLU A 27 3.86 -15.36 11.67
N LEU A 28 4.70 -14.48 12.21
CA LEU A 28 4.28 -13.14 12.66
C LEU A 28 3.61 -12.33 11.54
N PHE A 29 4.13 -12.44 10.31
CA PHE A 29 3.56 -11.77 9.13
C PHE A 29 2.19 -12.33 8.75
N THR A 30 1.98 -13.64 8.90
CA THR A 30 0.68 -14.28 8.65
C THR A 30 -0.35 -13.92 9.71
N TYR A 31 0.00 -14.04 11.00
CA TYR A 31 -0.93 -13.79 12.11
C TYR A 31 -1.50 -12.37 12.15
N THR A 32 -0.67 -11.37 11.88
CA THR A 32 -1.10 -9.96 11.84
C THR A 32 -2.11 -9.67 10.73
N THR A 33 -2.03 -10.41 9.63
CA THR A 33 -2.92 -10.24 8.47
C THR A 33 -4.27 -10.96 8.67
N ASP A 34 -4.27 -12.11 9.35
CA ASP A 34 -5.47 -12.92 9.55
C ASP A 34 -6.31 -12.49 10.75
N LEU A 35 -5.71 -11.91 11.80
CA LEU A 35 -6.45 -11.35 12.94
C LEU A 35 -7.39 -10.20 12.54
N TYR A 36 -7.04 -9.42 11.51
CA TYR A 36 -7.88 -8.34 10.98
C TYR A 36 -9.12 -8.85 10.22
N LYS A 37 -9.15 -10.11 9.79
CA LYS A 37 -10.24 -10.70 9.01
C LYS A 37 -11.33 -11.37 9.87
N GLN A 38 -11.26 -11.27 11.19
CA GLN A 38 -12.28 -11.87 12.05
C GLN A 38 -13.58 -11.07 11.94
N ASN A 39 -14.69 -11.77 11.62
CA ASN A 39 -16.05 -11.23 11.52
C ASN A 39 -16.40 -10.40 12.76
N LEU A 40 -16.32 -9.08 12.63
CA LEU A 40 -16.60 -8.16 13.72
C LEU A 40 -18.09 -8.21 14.08
N ALA A 41 -18.38 -8.42 15.36
CA ALA A 41 -19.75 -8.52 15.85
C ALA A 41 -20.61 -7.31 15.44
N PRO A 42 -21.93 -7.49 15.27
CA PRO A 42 -22.85 -6.37 15.01
C PRO A 42 -22.78 -5.30 16.12
N PHE A 43 -22.97 -4.05 15.73
CA PHE A 43 -23.07 -2.94 16.69
C PHE A 43 -24.38 -3.04 17.48
N LYS A 44 -24.26 -3.15 18.81
CA LYS A 44 -25.41 -3.05 19.74
C LYS A 44 -25.83 -1.60 19.97
N ASP A 45 -24.86 -0.69 20.02
CA ASP A 45 -25.06 0.74 20.23
C ASP A 45 -23.88 1.54 19.67
N LEU A 46 -24.13 2.81 19.34
CA LEU A 46 -23.14 3.75 18.81
C LEU A 46 -22.63 4.76 19.85
N THR A 47 -23.00 4.60 21.13
CA THR A 47 -22.48 5.49 22.18
C THR A 47 -20.97 5.28 22.35
N TYR A 48 -20.23 6.38 22.43
CA TYR A 48 -18.78 6.37 22.57
C TYR A 48 -18.32 7.55 23.43
N ALA A 49 -17.15 7.40 24.06
CA ALA A 49 -16.53 8.45 24.86
C ALA A 49 -15.53 9.25 23.98
N PRO A 50 -15.81 10.54 23.66
CA PRO A 50 -14.98 11.31 22.73
C PRO A 50 -13.50 11.33 23.11
N LYS A 51 -13.18 11.47 24.40
CA LYS A 51 -11.80 11.48 24.93
C LYS A 51 -10.92 10.31 24.43
N TYR A 52 -11.50 9.16 24.14
CA TYR A 52 -10.76 7.96 23.69
C TYR A 52 -10.97 7.64 22.20
N CYS A 53 -11.94 8.28 21.55
CA CYS A 53 -12.40 7.92 20.21
C CYS A 53 -12.12 9.00 19.16
N VAL A 54 -11.82 10.23 19.57
CA VAL A 54 -11.53 11.34 18.67
C VAL A 54 -10.29 12.09 19.12
N GLN A 55 -9.48 12.53 18.16
CA GLN A 55 -8.30 13.34 18.43
C GLN A 55 -8.22 14.47 17.41
N LEU A 56 -8.16 15.72 17.87
CA LEU A 56 -8.02 16.86 16.96
C LEU A 56 -6.74 16.70 16.14
N LYS A 57 -6.89 16.81 14.82
CA LYS A 57 -5.83 16.66 13.84
C LYS A 57 -5.02 17.95 13.79
N LYS A 58 -4.02 18.04 14.65
CA LYS A 58 -3.11 19.17 14.75
C LYS A 58 -1.69 18.77 14.36
N LYS A 59 -0.93 19.75 13.87
CA LYS A 59 0.52 19.57 13.69
C LYS A 59 1.09 19.17 15.04
N ALA A 60 1.82 18.06 15.10
CA ALA A 60 2.52 17.70 16.30
C ALA A 60 3.47 18.85 16.65
N GLU A 61 3.22 19.50 17.78
CA GLU A 61 4.24 20.36 18.39
C GLU A 61 5.48 19.50 18.57
N SER A 62 6.64 20.07 18.28
CA SER A 62 7.92 19.49 18.69
C SER A 62 7.94 19.45 20.20
N LYS A 63 7.24 18.49 20.82
CA LYS A 63 7.55 18.06 22.18
C LYS A 63 9.03 17.84 22.17
N GLU A 64 9.77 18.51 23.06
CA GLU A 64 11.19 18.27 23.29
C GLU A 64 11.44 16.80 23.09
N VAL A 65 12.13 16.48 21.98
CA VAL A 65 12.24 15.12 21.47
C VAL A 65 12.68 14.30 22.65
N ASN A 66 11.82 13.38 23.08
CA ASN A 66 12.12 12.51 24.21
C ASN A 66 13.44 11.82 23.81
N LYS A 67 14.57 12.27 24.38
CA LYS A 67 15.93 12.02 23.86
C LYS A 67 16.26 10.52 23.79
N ASN A 68 15.43 9.69 24.42
CA ASN A 68 15.52 8.23 24.43
C ASN A 68 14.85 7.53 23.24
N LYS A 69 14.10 8.23 22.38
CA LYS A 69 13.69 7.72 21.06
C LYS A 69 14.59 8.33 20.00
N CYS A 70 15.81 7.79 19.84
CA CYS A 70 16.67 8.12 18.70
C CYS A 70 15.87 7.91 17.41
N LYS A 71 15.46 9.00 16.78
CA LYS A 71 14.92 8.98 15.43
C LYS A 71 16.09 8.51 14.57
N PHE A 72 15.97 7.33 13.97
CA PHE A 72 16.92 6.92 12.94
C PHE A 72 16.84 7.97 11.83
N ILE A 73 17.90 8.75 11.64
CA ILE A 73 18.06 9.68 10.54
C ILE A 73 19.07 9.01 9.61
N PRO A 74 18.68 8.60 8.40
CA PRO A 74 19.63 8.04 7.45
C PRO A 74 20.74 9.04 7.14
N GLU A 75 21.99 8.59 7.18
CA GLU A 75 23.16 9.39 6.77
C GLU A 75 23.68 8.95 5.40
N HIS A 76 23.36 7.72 4.99
CA HIS A 76 23.73 7.16 3.69
C HIS A 76 22.51 6.55 3.02
N VAL A 77 22.38 6.77 1.71
CA VAL A 77 21.28 6.23 0.91
C VAL A 77 21.85 5.40 -0.23
N PHE A 78 21.32 4.18 -0.37
CA PHE A 78 21.70 3.22 -1.40
C PHE A 78 20.49 2.70 -2.15
N PHE A 79 20.73 2.30 -3.40
CA PHE A 79 19.79 1.57 -4.24
C PHE A 79 20.43 0.24 -4.58
N ALA A 80 19.69 -0.86 -4.50
CA ALA A 80 20.25 -2.19 -4.68
C ALA A 80 19.26 -3.14 -5.33
N ASP A 81 19.80 -4.19 -5.94
CA ASP A 81 19.03 -5.28 -6.55
C ASP A 81 19.85 -6.58 -6.50
N PHE A 82 19.17 -7.72 -6.30
CA PHE A 82 19.81 -9.04 -6.33
C PHE A 82 19.49 -9.77 -7.62
N GLU A 83 20.47 -10.53 -8.10
CA GLU A 83 20.21 -11.66 -9.00
C GLU A 83 20.32 -12.97 -8.24
N CYS A 84 19.41 -13.90 -8.54
CA CYS A 84 19.29 -15.17 -7.83
C CYS A 84 18.93 -16.31 -8.78
N SER A 85 19.23 -17.53 -8.35
CA SER A 85 18.78 -18.72 -9.06
C SER A 85 17.26 -18.86 -9.05
N THR A 86 16.69 -19.36 -10.15
CA THR A 86 15.24 -19.50 -10.33
C THR A 86 14.72 -20.93 -10.16
N ASP A 87 15.58 -21.86 -9.72
CA ASP A 87 15.25 -23.26 -9.49
C ASP A 87 15.22 -23.60 -7.98
N GLY A 88 14.20 -24.35 -7.57
CA GLY A 88 14.07 -24.83 -6.19
C GLY A 88 14.06 -23.72 -5.14
N PHE A 89 14.95 -23.82 -4.14
CA PHE A 89 15.18 -22.74 -3.19
C PHE A 89 16.11 -21.69 -3.82
N HIS A 90 15.54 -20.53 -4.12
CA HIS A 90 16.27 -19.45 -4.78
C HIS A 90 17.44 -18.95 -3.89
N LYS A 91 18.62 -18.81 -4.50
CA LYS A 91 19.84 -18.34 -3.86
C LYS A 91 20.38 -17.13 -4.59
N ALA A 92 20.59 -16.03 -3.87
CA ALA A 92 21.28 -14.87 -4.41
C ALA A 92 22.72 -15.22 -4.79
N PHE A 93 23.14 -14.79 -5.98
CA PHE A 93 24.50 -14.99 -6.48
C PHE A 93 25.17 -13.69 -6.91
N ASN A 94 24.42 -12.61 -7.06
CA ASN A 94 24.96 -11.28 -7.35
C ASN A 94 24.11 -10.22 -6.66
N ILE A 95 24.74 -9.16 -6.20
CA ILE A 95 24.07 -7.92 -5.79
C ILE A 95 24.82 -6.75 -6.41
N CYS A 96 24.08 -5.85 -7.05
CA CYS A 96 24.60 -4.54 -7.42
C CYS A 96 23.99 -3.47 -6.52
N TYR A 97 24.76 -2.41 -6.27
CA TYR A 97 24.27 -1.29 -5.50
C TYR A 97 24.97 0.02 -5.87
N ASP A 98 24.22 1.11 -5.82
CA ASP A 98 24.69 2.48 -6.04
C ASP A 98 24.42 3.35 -4.80
N SER A 99 25.32 4.28 -4.49
CA SER A 99 25.03 5.42 -3.60
C SER A 99 24.08 6.42 -4.26
N GLU A 100 23.41 7.29 -3.50
CA GLU A 100 22.49 8.31 -4.03
C GLU A 100 23.07 9.14 -5.19
N ASP A 101 24.31 9.63 -5.04
CA ASP A 101 25.01 10.42 -6.05
C ASP A 101 25.64 9.57 -7.17
N GLY A 102 25.68 8.25 -7.01
CA GLY A 102 26.32 7.31 -7.93
C GLY A 102 27.85 7.29 -7.86
N SER A 103 28.45 7.91 -6.84
CA SER A 103 29.90 7.87 -6.61
C SER A 103 30.40 6.48 -6.23
N VAL A 104 29.55 5.68 -5.57
CA VAL A 104 29.73 4.25 -5.35
C VAL A 104 28.79 3.51 -6.30
N SER A 105 29.33 2.62 -7.12
CA SER A 105 28.58 1.71 -7.99
C SER A 105 29.31 0.38 -8.09
N GLU A 106 28.91 -0.56 -7.24
CA GLU A 106 29.62 -1.82 -7.02
C GLU A 106 28.75 -3.03 -7.33
N SER A 107 29.41 -4.18 -7.50
CA SER A 107 28.77 -5.50 -7.53
C SER A 107 29.53 -6.47 -6.64
N ILE A 108 28.81 -7.44 -6.09
CA ILE A 108 29.39 -8.52 -5.28
C ILE A 108 28.83 -9.84 -5.80
N TRP A 109 29.70 -10.62 -6.43
CA TRP A 109 29.39 -11.96 -6.94
C TRP A 109 29.67 -13.03 -5.89
N GLY A 110 28.82 -14.06 -5.85
CA GLY A 110 28.99 -15.26 -5.05
C GLY A 110 27.87 -15.51 -4.05
N GLN A 111 27.89 -16.69 -3.41
CA GLN A 111 26.84 -17.13 -2.49
C GLN A 111 26.76 -16.29 -1.20
N ASN A 112 27.83 -15.59 -0.85
CA ASN A 112 27.91 -14.72 0.32
C ASN A 112 27.59 -13.25 0.02
N CYS A 113 27.15 -12.93 -1.21
CA CYS A 113 26.92 -11.57 -1.68
C CYS A 113 26.06 -10.72 -0.72
N ALA A 114 25.00 -11.30 -0.13
CA ALA A 114 24.15 -10.61 0.83
C ALA A 114 24.87 -10.22 2.13
N THR A 115 25.74 -11.10 2.66
CA THR A 115 26.48 -10.82 3.90
C THR A 115 27.59 -9.81 3.63
N GLU A 116 28.36 -9.99 2.54
CA GLU A 116 29.40 -9.04 2.14
C GLU A 116 28.83 -7.64 1.85
N PHE A 117 27.64 -7.56 1.24
CA PHE A 117 26.94 -6.29 1.06
C PHE A 117 26.64 -5.61 2.40
N LEU A 118 26.07 -6.33 3.36
CA LEU A 118 25.84 -5.81 4.72
C LEU A 118 27.14 -5.42 5.44
N GLU A 119 28.25 -6.08 5.13
CA GLU A 119 29.56 -5.73 5.66
C GLU A 119 30.12 -4.43 5.10
N ARG A 120 29.83 -4.09 3.84
CA ARG A 120 30.24 -2.84 3.20
C ARG A 120 29.37 -1.64 3.55
N LEU A 121 28.13 -1.85 4.00
CA LEU A 121 27.22 -0.76 4.33
C LEU A 121 27.65 0.01 5.60
N PRO A 122 27.73 1.35 5.55
CA PRO A 122 27.99 2.16 6.74
C PRO A 122 26.81 2.13 7.73
N ASP A 123 27.06 2.59 8.96
CA ASP A 123 25.99 2.81 9.94
C ASP A 123 24.95 3.81 9.40
N LYS A 124 23.70 3.69 9.85
CA LYS A 124 22.57 4.54 9.43
C LYS A 124 22.30 4.56 7.92
N SER A 125 22.43 3.41 7.28
CA SER A 125 22.12 3.22 5.86
C SER A 125 20.61 3.06 5.60
N LEU A 126 20.07 3.80 4.64
CA LEU A 126 18.76 3.59 4.02
C LEU A 126 18.94 2.95 2.65
N ILE A 127 18.41 1.75 2.44
CA ILE A 127 18.53 1.02 1.18
C ILE A 127 17.16 0.86 0.53
N TYR A 128 17.08 1.16 -0.76
CA TYR A 128 15.91 0.92 -1.58
C TYR A 128 16.12 -0.29 -2.49
N PHE A 129 15.19 -1.24 -2.41
CA PHE A 129 14.99 -2.28 -3.42
C PHE A 129 13.71 -1.98 -4.20
N HIS A 130 13.59 -2.47 -5.43
CA HIS A 130 12.38 -2.33 -6.21
C HIS A 130 11.57 -3.63 -6.16
N ASN A 131 10.43 -3.61 -5.45
CA ASN A 131 9.65 -4.81 -5.11
C ASN A 131 10.32 -5.66 -4.01
N LEU A 132 10.67 -5.00 -2.91
CA LEU A 132 11.45 -5.52 -1.76
C LEU A 132 11.03 -6.89 -1.21
N SER A 133 9.74 -7.27 -1.29
CA SER A 133 9.23 -8.53 -0.71
C SER A 133 10.05 -9.75 -1.07
N TYR A 134 10.68 -9.73 -2.24
CA TYR A 134 11.52 -10.83 -2.69
C TYR A 134 12.94 -10.74 -2.08
N ASP A 135 13.65 -9.65 -2.33
CA ASP A 135 15.05 -9.44 -1.93
C ASP A 135 15.30 -9.49 -0.42
N ILE A 136 14.30 -9.06 0.35
CA ILE A 136 14.41 -8.98 1.81
C ILE A 136 14.67 -10.35 2.45
N ASN A 137 14.28 -11.45 1.80
CA ASN A 137 14.52 -12.81 2.28
C ASN A 137 16.00 -13.22 2.25
N PHE A 138 16.81 -12.58 1.41
CA PHE A 138 18.26 -12.78 1.37
C PHE A 138 18.95 -12.00 2.49
N ILE A 139 18.39 -10.88 2.93
CA ILE A 139 19.00 -10.00 3.94
C ILE A 139 18.57 -10.38 5.37
N LEU A 140 17.27 -10.63 5.60
CA LEU A 140 16.70 -10.77 6.94
C LEU A 140 17.39 -11.82 7.81
N ARG A 141 17.79 -12.95 7.21
CA ARG A 141 18.47 -14.04 7.89
C ARG A 141 19.85 -13.66 8.48
N HIS A 142 20.43 -12.56 8.01
CA HIS A 142 21.74 -12.08 8.43
C HIS A 142 21.66 -10.90 9.41
N MET A 143 20.48 -10.30 9.58
CA MET A 143 20.29 -9.20 10.53
C MET A 143 20.48 -9.68 11.97
N THR A 144 21.15 -8.88 12.79
CA THR A 144 21.33 -9.16 14.22
C THR A 144 20.03 -8.97 14.99
N GLU A 145 19.26 -7.93 14.65
CA GLU A 145 18.02 -7.58 15.30
C GLU A 145 17.08 -6.89 14.30
N VAL A 146 15.79 -7.20 14.33
CA VAL A 146 14.74 -6.39 13.68
C VAL A 146 14.14 -5.47 14.73
N LYS A 147 14.15 -4.16 14.46
CA LYS A 147 13.67 -3.13 15.37
C LYS A 147 12.31 -2.60 14.95
N GLY A 148 11.41 -2.49 15.92
CA GLY A 148 10.04 -2.06 15.70
C GLY A 148 9.21 -3.09 14.94
N THR A 149 8.00 -2.70 14.53
CA THR A 149 7.13 -3.56 13.73
C THR A 149 7.42 -3.32 12.24
N PRO A 150 7.79 -4.36 11.47
CA PRO A 150 7.90 -4.25 10.01
C PRO A 150 6.61 -3.71 9.40
N ILE A 151 6.73 -2.87 8.38
CA ILE A 151 5.58 -2.28 7.70
C ILE A 151 5.22 -3.15 6.51
N ILE A 152 4.11 -3.86 6.62
CA ILE A 152 3.65 -4.83 5.63
C ILE A 152 2.19 -4.55 5.26
N LYS A 153 1.88 -4.68 3.97
CA LYS A 153 0.53 -4.54 3.43
C LYS A 153 0.17 -5.78 2.61
N GLY A 154 -0.63 -6.67 3.20
CA GLY A 154 -0.87 -7.99 2.61
C GLY A 154 0.42 -8.80 2.56
N SER A 155 0.79 -9.34 1.39
CA SER A 155 2.06 -10.04 1.19
C SER A 155 3.25 -9.11 0.88
N ARG A 156 3.04 -7.78 0.89
CA ARG A 156 4.03 -6.80 0.47
C ARG A 156 4.80 -6.20 1.64
N THR A 157 6.10 -6.41 1.67
CA THR A 157 7.03 -5.76 2.61
C THR A 157 7.37 -4.37 2.11
N MET A 158 7.01 -3.34 2.88
CA MET A 158 7.22 -1.93 2.50
C MET A 158 8.44 -1.33 3.20
N GLN A 159 8.66 -1.67 4.47
CA GLN A 159 9.83 -1.22 5.24
C GLN A 159 10.20 -2.22 6.33
N ILE A 160 11.50 -2.43 6.48
CA ILE A 160 12.11 -3.09 7.64
C ILE A 160 13.19 -2.19 8.23
N THR A 161 13.28 -2.15 9.55
CA THR A 161 14.35 -1.46 10.28
C THR A 161 15.02 -2.47 11.20
N GLY A 162 16.34 -2.42 11.31
CA GLY A 162 17.07 -3.37 12.14
C GLY A 162 18.52 -2.98 12.39
N LEU A 163 19.25 -3.87 13.06
CA LEU A 163 20.69 -3.78 13.28
C LEU A 163 21.42 -4.93 12.60
N TYR A 164 22.59 -4.62 12.04
CA TYR A 164 23.57 -5.59 11.57
C TYR A 164 24.93 -5.31 12.22
N LYS A 165 25.40 -6.20 13.09
CA LYS A 165 26.67 -6.03 13.85
C LYS A 165 26.78 -4.65 14.52
N GLY A 166 25.67 -4.18 15.11
CA GLY A 166 25.57 -2.87 15.77
C GLY A 166 25.27 -1.68 14.86
N ARG A 167 25.40 -1.82 13.53
CA ARG A 167 25.03 -0.79 12.55
C ARG A 167 23.54 -0.80 12.28
N ALA A 168 22.90 0.35 12.32
CA ALA A 168 21.50 0.51 12.06
C ALA A 168 21.22 0.63 10.56
N ILE A 169 20.23 -0.11 10.09
CA ILE A 169 19.86 -0.21 8.68
C ILE A 169 18.34 -0.06 8.53
N ILE A 170 17.91 0.73 7.56
CA ILE A 170 16.53 0.76 7.07
C ILE A 170 16.51 0.25 5.63
N ILE A 171 15.57 -0.65 5.33
CA ILE A 171 15.34 -1.16 3.99
C ILE A 171 13.91 -0.80 3.61
N LYS A 172 13.72 -0.16 2.45
CA LYS A 172 12.42 0.28 1.93
C LYS A 172 12.15 -0.25 0.54
N ASP A 173 10.87 -0.45 0.25
CA ASP A 173 10.39 -0.79 -1.07
C ASP A 173 10.16 0.46 -1.91
N SER A 174 10.99 0.71 -2.91
CA SER A 174 10.80 1.84 -3.83
C SER A 174 9.51 1.70 -4.65
N TYR A 175 9.05 0.47 -4.92
CA TYR A 175 7.82 0.24 -5.68
C TYR A 175 6.59 0.77 -4.92
N SER A 176 6.70 0.97 -3.60
CA SER A 176 5.58 1.42 -2.74
C SER A 176 5.37 2.94 -2.84
N VAL A 177 6.41 3.62 -3.33
CA VAL A 177 6.43 5.03 -3.68
C VAL A 177 6.15 5.20 -5.18
N ILE A 178 6.84 4.45 -6.04
CA ILE A 178 6.69 4.52 -7.50
C ILE A 178 6.18 3.17 -7.99
N ASN A 179 4.86 3.01 -8.00
CA ASN A 179 4.17 1.77 -8.37
C ASN A 179 4.13 1.54 -9.89
N LYS A 180 5.31 1.50 -10.53
CA LYS A 180 5.49 1.25 -11.96
C LYS A 180 6.69 0.34 -12.17
N LYS A 181 6.63 -0.50 -13.20
CA LYS A 181 7.74 -1.39 -13.56
C LYS A 181 8.98 -0.56 -13.89
N LEU A 182 10.14 -0.99 -13.41
CA LEU A 182 11.42 -0.32 -13.59
C LEU A 182 11.73 0.03 -15.06
N LYS A 183 11.40 -0.87 -16.00
CA LYS A 183 11.57 -0.63 -17.45
C LYS A 183 10.88 0.63 -18.00
N LEU A 184 9.90 1.18 -17.28
CA LEU A 184 9.17 2.39 -17.68
C LEU A 184 9.83 3.67 -17.14
N PHE A 185 10.73 3.58 -16.16
CA PHE A 185 11.35 4.74 -15.53
C PHE A 185 12.09 5.65 -16.52
N PRO A 186 12.88 5.12 -17.48
CA PRO A 186 13.58 5.97 -18.43
C PRO A 186 12.63 6.89 -19.20
N ALA A 187 11.53 6.34 -19.72
CA ALA A 187 10.52 7.13 -20.43
C ALA A 187 9.72 8.06 -19.49
N MET A 188 9.33 7.56 -18.32
CA MET A 188 8.53 8.32 -17.36
C MET A 188 9.24 9.55 -16.80
N PHE A 189 10.54 9.44 -16.53
CA PHE A 189 11.36 10.49 -15.92
C PHE A 189 12.30 11.17 -16.93
N ASN A 190 12.21 10.80 -18.21
CA ASN A 190 13.07 11.27 -19.29
C ASN A 190 14.58 11.09 -18.98
N LEU A 191 14.94 9.92 -18.46
CA LEU A 191 16.31 9.60 -18.03
C LEU A 191 17.21 9.29 -19.23
N GLN A 192 18.50 9.61 -19.09
CA GLN A 192 19.53 9.32 -20.09
C GLN A 192 20.25 7.98 -19.83
N THR A 193 19.66 7.11 -19.01
CA THR A 193 20.23 5.81 -18.64
C THR A 193 20.23 4.79 -19.76
N GLY A 194 19.37 4.96 -20.77
CA GLY A 194 19.00 3.90 -21.71
C GLY A 194 17.92 2.97 -21.14
N PRO A 195 17.47 1.97 -21.93
CA PRO A 195 16.45 1.02 -21.53
C PRO A 195 16.97 0.00 -20.50
N LYS A 196 16.06 -0.84 -19.99
CA LYS A 196 16.40 -2.06 -19.26
C LYS A 196 16.90 -3.12 -20.25
N GLU A 197 17.93 -3.86 -19.84
CA GLU A 197 18.63 -4.82 -20.70
C GLU A 197 17.94 -6.21 -20.78
N VAL A 198 18.47 -7.11 -21.61
CA VAL A 198 17.99 -8.50 -21.73
C VAL A 198 18.74 -9.39 -20.75
N PHE A 199 18.03 -10.27 -20.02
CA PHE A 199 18.64 -11.24 -19.10
C PHE A 199 17.97 -12.62 -19.15
N PRO A 200 18.75 -13.72 -19.30
CA PRO A 200 18.22 -15.07 -19.37
C PRO A 200 18.00 -15.66 -17.96
N TYR A 201 17.00 -15.18 -17.23
CA TYR A 201 16.75 -15.56 -15.82
C TYR A 201 16.79 -17.08 -15.57
N ASN A 202 16.04 -17.85 -16.36
CA ASN A 202 15.92 -19.30 -16.18
C ASN A 202 17.19 -20.09 -16.55
N TYR A 203 18.18 -19.43 -17.15
CA TYR A 203 19.48 -20.03 -17.45
C TYR A 203 20.38 -20.08 -16.20
N TYR A 204 20.27 -19.09 -15.31
CA TYR A 204 21.06 -18.99 -14.08
C TYR A 204 20.52 -19.95 -13.00
N SER A 205 20.75 -21.25 -13.17
CA SER A 205 20.34 -22.26 -12.21
C SER A 205 21.38 -22.49 -11.11
N SER A 206 20.93 -23.08 -9.99
CA SER A 206 21.77 -23.47 -8.87
C SER A 206 22.83 -24.51 -9.26
N THR A 207 22.54 -25.35 -10.25
CA THR A 207 23.49 -26.30 -10.83
C THR A 207 24.53 -25.63 -11.71
N LEU A 208 24.14 -24.65 -12.54
CA LEU A 208 25.07 -23.90 -13.39
C LEU A 208 26.05 -23.08 -12.56
N LEU A 209 25.57 -22.51 -11.44
CA LEU A 209 26.36 -21.65 -10.54
C LEU A 209 27.13 -22.43 -9.47
N ALA A 210 27.05 -23.76 -9.46
CA ALA A 210 27.77 -24.59 -8.50
C ALA A 210 29.29 -24.45 -8.68
N ASN A 211 30.04 -24.62 -7.57
CA ASN A 211 31.51 -24.58 -7.56
C ASN A 211 32.12 -23.28 -8.14
N ASP A 212 31.42 -22.15 -8.00
CA ASP A 212 31.82 -20.83 -8.55
C ASP A 212 32.07 -20.85 -10.06
N ASN A 213 31.28 -21.63 -10.81
CA ASN A 213 31.34 -21.59 -12.26
C ASN A 213 30.91 -20.20 -12.79
N ARG A 214 31.76 -19.62 -13.65
CA ARG A 214 31.56 -18.31 -14.29
C ARG A 214 31.39 -18.40 -15.79
N THR A 215 31.40 -19.60 -16.36
CA THR A 215 31.31 -19.81 -17.81
C THR A 215 29.90 -20.26 -18.19
N GLY A 216 29.27 -19.49 -19.07
CA GLY A 216 27.98 -19.81 -19.68
C GLY A 216 28.13 -20.20 -21.15
N VAL A 217 27.22 -21.03 -21.64
CA VAL A 217 27.09 -21.44 -23.04
C VAL A 217 26.02 -20.56 -23.71
N ILE A 218 26.42 -19.83 -24.74
CA ILE A 218 25.59 -18.84 -25.42
C ILE A 218 24.33 -19.47 -26.02
N SER A 219 24.48 -20.59 -26.74
CA SER A 219 23.35 -21.27 -27.39
C SER A 219 22.30 -21.78 -26.42
N GLU A 220 22.70 -22.16 -25.20
CA GLU A 220 21.79 -22.58 -24.14
C GLU A 220 21.09 -21.36 -23.50
N ALA A 221 21.82 -20.30 -23.21
CA ALA A 221 21.26 -19.05 -22.67
C ALA A 221 20.20 -18.45 -23.61
N CYS A 222 20.46 -18.46 -24.92
CA CYS A 222 19.54 -17.96 -25.94
C CYS A 222 18.16 -18.65 -25.94
N LYS A 223 18.03 -19.88 -25.42
CA LYS A 223 16.74 -20.58 -25.30
C LYS A 223 15.79 -19.93 -24.29
N PHE A 224 16.32 -19.11 -23.39
CA PHE A 224 15.58 -18.50 -22.28
C PHE A 224 15.26 -17.02 -22.50
N ILE A 225 15.56 -16.48 -23.68
CA ILE A 225 15.33 -15.07 -24.03
C ILE A 225 14.63 -14.94 -25.38
N GLN A 226 13.90 -13.83 -25.57
CA GLN A 226 13.23 -13.54 -26.84
C GLN A 226 14.11 -12.72 -27.79
N ASP A 227 14.95 -11.83 -27.25
CA ASP A 227 15.79 -10.92 -28.01
C ASP A 227 17.26 -11.37 -27.95
N ALA A 228 17.57 -12.38 -28.76
CA ALA A 228 18.92 -12.95 -28.85
C ALA A 228 19.92 -11.97 -29.47
N ASP A 229 19.47 -11.08 -30.38
CA ASP A 229 20.34 -10.11 -31.05
C ASP A 229 20.91 -9.09 -30.06
N THR A 230 20.06 -8.56 -29.17
CA THR A 230 20.51 -7.64 -28.11
C THR A 230 21.41 -8.37 -27.12
N PHE A 231 21.08 -9.62 -26.74
CA PHE A 231 21.93 -10.42 -25.85
C PHE A 231 23.34 -10.63 -26.41
N MET A 232 23.46 -10.97 -27.71
CA MET A 232 24.77 -11.12 -28.37
C MET A 232 25.54 -9.81 -28.44
N LYS A 233 24.89 -8.71 -28.83
CA LYS A 233 25.51 -7.38 -28.83
C LYS A 233 26.03 -6.98 -27.45
N ASN A 234 25.26 -7.29 -26.39
CA ASN A 234 25.66 -7.01 -25.03
C ASN A 234 26.93 -7.80 -24.66
N ILE A 235 26.96 -9.11 -24.92
CA ILE A 235 28.15 -9.96 -24.67
C ILE A 235 29.40 -9.37 -25.36
N ASP A 236 29.27 -8.96 -26.62
CA ASP A 236 30.39 -8.44 -27.40
C ASP A 236 30.82 -7.02 -26.93
N SER A 237 29.89 -6.22 -26.40
CA SER A 237 30.17 -4.86 -25.90
C SER A 237 30.82 -4.83 -24.51
N ILE A 238 30.54 -5.82 -23.67
CA ILE A 238 31.05 -5.86 -22.30
C ILE A 238 32.49 -6.39 -22.32
N LYS A 239 33.43 -5.58 -21.84
CA LYS A 239 34.86 -5.90 -21.85
C LYS A 239 35.15 -7.25 -21.17
N GLY A 240 35.60 -8.21 -21.98
CA GLY A 240 35.98 -9.55 -21.53
C GLY A 240 34.79 -10.44 -21.11
N CYS A 241 33.56 -10.08 -21.50
CA CYS A 241 32.40 -10.95 -21.33
C CYS A 241 32.38 -12.08 -22.37
N ARG A 242 32.73 -11.78 -23.63
CA ARG A 242 33.01 -12.82 -24.63
C ARG A 242 34.24 -13.63 -24.20
N ILE A 243 34.08 -14.93 -23.99
CA ILE A 243 35.19 -15.85 -23.70
C ILE A 243 35.72 -16.45 -25.01
N ASP A 244 34.82 -17.06 -25.80
CA ASP A 244 35.11 -17.66 -27.11
C ASP A 244 33.85 -17.70 -28.00
N GLU A 245 33.87 -18.40 -29.14
CA GLU A 245 32.75 -18.53 -30.09
C GLU A 245 31.46 -19.12 -29.52
N ASN A 246 31.51 -19.83 -28.39
CA ASN A 246 30.36 -20.51 -27.78
C ASN A 246 30.08 -20.07 -26.34
N HIS A 247 31.03 -19.39 -25.69
CA HIS A 247 30.95 -19.10 -24.26
C HIS A 247 31.04 -17.61 -23.90
N PHE A 248 30.41 -17.28 -22.77
CA PHE A 248 30.43 -15.94 -22.16
C PHE A 248 30.61 -16.02 -20.65
N ASP A 249 31.03 -14.92 -20.03
CA ASP A 249 31.25 -14.77 -18.59
C ASP A 249 29.93 -14.38 -17.88
N LEU A 250 29.43 -15.28 -17.03
CA LEU A 250 28.18 -15.15 -16.29
C LEU A 250 28.20 -13.96 -15.31
N GLU A 251 29.31 -13.77 -14.62
CA GLU A 251 29.45 -12.70 -13.63
C GLU A 251 29.45 -11.33 -14.29
N LYS A 252 30.23 -11.17 -15.37
CA LYS A 252 30.31 -9.89 -16.08
C LYS A 252 28.98 -9.53 -16.71
N TYR A 253 28.28 -10.49 -17.31
CA TYR A 253 26.96 -10.24 -17.90
C TYR A 253 25.92 -9.90 -16.83
N SER A 254 25.85 -10.68 -15.74
CA SER A 254 24.94 -10.40 -14.63
C SER A 254 25.23 -9.06 -13.95
N THR A 255 26.51 -8.73 -13.75
CA THR A 255 26.93 -7.43 -13.20
C THR A 255 26.50 -6.28 -14.12
N PHE A 256 26.73 -6.38 -15.43
CA PHE A 256 26.31 -5.36 -16.40
C PHE A 256 24.80 -5.13 -16.33
N TYR A 257 24.01 -6.21 -16.35
CA TYR A 257 22.57 -6.17 -16.29
C TYR A 257 22.04 -5.53 -14.99
N CYS A 258 22.48 -6.08 -13.85
CA CYS A 258 21.99 -5.67 -12.54
C CYS A 258 22.42 -4.24 -12.20
N LYS A 259 23.62 -3.80 -12.62
CA LYS A 259 24.02 -2.39 -12.52
C LYS A 259 23.12 -1.46 -13.32
N GLN A 260 22.68 -1.86 -14.51
CA GLN A 260 21.76 -1.05 -15.30
C GLN A 260 20.40 -0.91 -14.60
N ASP A 261 19.88 -1.98 -14.01
CA ASP A 261 18.64 -1.92 -13.22
C ASP A 261 18.78 -1.00 -12.01
N VAL A 262 19.84 -1.16 -11.22
CA VAL A 262 20.11 -0.29 -10.06
C VAL A 262 20.27 1.17 -10.48
N ARG A 263 20.96 1.44 -11.61
CA ARG A 263 21.11 2.79 -12.14
C ARG A 263 19.78 3.41 -12.53
N ILE A 264 18.93 2.68 -13.27
CA ILE A 264 17.58 3.14 -13.64
C ILE A 264 16.76 3.44 -12.38
N LEU A 265 16.85 2.58 -11.37
CA LEU A 265 16.16 2.75 -10.09
C LEU A 265 16.64 4.03 -9.40
N ARG A 266 17.96 4.19 -9.22
CA ARG A 266 18.57 5.34 -8.57
C ARG A 266 18.19 6.65 -9.27
N GLU A 267 18.48 6.75 -10.56
CA GLU A 267 18.27 8.00 -11.31
C GLU A 267 16.78 8.38 -11.34
N GLY A 268 15.88 7.40 -11.56
CA GLY A 268 14.43 7.65 -11.52
C GLY A 268 13.92 8.05 -10.14
N PHE A 269 14.39 7.40 -9.07
CA PHE A 269 13.95 7.69 -7.72
C PHE A 269 14.50 9.03 -7.20
N VAL A 270 15.76 9.36 -7.50
CA VAL A 270 16.36 10.66 -7.17
C VAL A 270 15.68 11.79 -7.96
N LYS A 271 15.34 11.58 -9.24
CA LYS A 271 14.55 12.54 -10.00
C LYS A 271 13.20 12.80 -9.34
N PHE A 272 12.47 11.74 -8.96
CA PHE A 272 11.20 11.85 -8.26
C PHE A 272 11.33 12.57 -6.90
N ARG A 273 12.39 12.28 -6.13
CA ARG A 273 12.71 12.97 -4.88
C ARG A 273 12.88 14.47 -5.10
N ASN A 274 13.68 14.86 -6.09
CA ASN A 274 13.97 16.26 -6.38
C ASN A 274 12.71 17.02 -6.80
N ASP A 275 11.85 16.39 -7.59
CA ASP A 275 10.57 16.96 -7.98
C ASP A 275 9.65 17.15 -6.76
N LEU A 276 9.57 16.17 -5.85
CA LEU A 276 8.78 16.31 -4.61
C LEU A 276 9.31 17.40 -3.68
N LEU A 277 10.63 17.49 -3.50
CA LEU A 277 11.25 18.55 -2.71
C LEU A 277 10.94 19.93 -3.28
N LYS A 278 11.09 20.08 -4.60
CA LYS A 278 10.84 21.34 -5.29
C LYS A 278 9.37 21.79 -5.19
N GLU A 279 8.43 20.88 -5.46
CA GLU A 279 7.01 21.23 -5.59
C GLU A 279 6.26 21.24 -4.25
N PHE A 280 6.73 20.47 -3.27
CA PHE A 280 6.00 20.23 -2.03
C PHE A 280 6.80 20.41 -0.74
N ASP A 281 8.12 20.63 -0.80
CA ASP A 281 9.01 20.66 0.38
C ASP A 281 8.90 19.37 1.22
N LEU A 282 8.79 18.23 0.53
CA LEU A 282 8.71 16.90 1.14
C LEU A 282 9.87 16.04 0.66
N ASN A 283 10.63 15.48 1.59
CA ASN A 283 11.67 14.52 1.26
C ASN A 283 11.08 13.10 1.22
N VAL A 284 11.11 12.46 0.04
CA VAL A 284 10.58 11.09 -0.15
C VAL A 284 11.15 10.07 0.84
N TYR A 285 12.40 10.28 1.31
CA TYR A 285 13.08 9.39 2.25
C TYR A 285 12.40 9.31 3.62
N ASP A 286 11.59 10.31 3.99
CA ASP A 286 10.86 10.32 5.26
C ASP A 286 9.60 9.44 5.24
N TYR A 287 9.22 8.93 4.06
CA TYR A 287 7.95 8.22 3.88
C TYR A 287 8.16 6.77 3.44
N VAL A 288 7.14 5.95 3.69
CA VAL A 288 7.12 4.53 3.34
C VAL A 288 6.35 4.25 2.06
N SER A 289 5.56 5.21 1.56
CA SER A 289 4.71 5.01 0.39
C SER A 289 4.23 6.32 -0.21
N ILE A 290 3.73 6.27 -1.44
CA ILE A 290 3.09 7.42 -2.10
C ILE A 290 1.84 7.90 -1.34
N CYS A 291 1.08 6.99 -0.72
CA CYS A 291 -0.07 7.33 0.09
C CYS A 291 0.33 8.13 1.33
N SER A 292 1.47 7.80 1.95
CA SER A 292 2.00 8.55 3.10
C SER A 292 2.44 9.95 2.71
N ILE A 293 3.04 10.11 1.52
CA ILE A 293 3.44 11.41 0.97
C ILE A 293 2.20 12.26 0.67
N ALA A 294 1.22 11.69 -0.05
CA ALA A 294 -0.03 12.37 -0.37
C ALA A 294 -0.78 12.78 0.90
N ASN A 295 -0.91 11.87 1.88
CA ASN A 295 -1.53 12.19 3.16
C ASN A 295 -0.78 13.36 3.82
N LYS A 296 0.55 13.33 3.86
CA LYS A 296 1.33 14.42 4.46
C LYS A 296 1.12 15.77 3.78
N LEU A 297 1.00 15.77 2.46
CA LEU A 297 0.64 16.96 1.71
C LEU A 297 -0.73 17.50 2.12
N PHE A 298 -1.75 16.64 2.24
CA PHE A 298 -3.06 17.02 2.76
C PHE A 298 -3.00 17.49 4.21
N GLU A 299 -2.19 16.87 5.07
CA GLU A 299 -2.04 17.35 6.44
C GLU A 299 -1.56 18.79 6.48
N ASN A 300 -0.49 19.07 5.73
CA ASN A 300 0.16 20.37 5.74
C ASN A 300 -0.70 21.46 5.09
N ARG A 301 -1.44 21.14 4.00
CA ARG A 301 -2.16 22.12 3.18
C ARG A 301 -3.65 22.23 3.48
N VAL A 302 -4.27 21.18 4.03
CA VAL A 302 -5.73 21.10 4.21
C VAL A 302 -6.08 20.84 5.67
N TYR A 303 -5.59 19.74 6.24
CA TYR A 303 -6.10 19.29 7.54
C TYR A 303 -5.66 20.17 8.71
N PHE A 304 -4.38 20.51 8.80
CA PHE A 304 -3.90 21.37 9.88
C PHE A 304 -4.39 22.82 9.75
N PRO A 305 -4.43 23.43 8.54
CA PRO A 305 -5.00 24.77 8.37
C PRO A 305 -6.50 24.84 8.69
N ASN A 306 -7.27 23.77 8.44
CA ASN A 306 -8.69 23.72 8.77
C ASN A 306 -8.93 23.88 10.29
N GLY A 307 -8.15 23.17 11.12
CA GLY A 307 -8.19 23.34 12.57
C GLY A 307 -9.37 22.70 13.29
N ASN A 308 -10.31 22.06 12.58
CA ASN A 308 -11.51 21.43 13.13
C ASN A 308 -11.73 19.98 12.62
N LEU A 309 -10.69 19.32 12.09
CA LEU A 309 -10.75 17.92 11.69
C LEU A 309 -10.23 16.99 12.78
N TYR A 310 -10.79 15.78 12.88
CA TYR A 310 -10.46 14.83 13.94
C TYR A 310 -10.10 13.45 13.39
N ASP A 311 -9.03 12.85 13.91
CA ASP A 311 -8.76 11.42 13.73
C ASP A 311 -9.77 10.61 14.57
N LEU A 312 -10.41 9.62 13.96
CA LEU A 312 -11.39 8.75 14.60
C LEU A 312 -10.77 7.40 14.98
N SER A 313 -11.19 6.84 16.11
CA SER A 313 -10.84 5.49 16.55
C SER A 313 -12.05 4.71 17.09
N ASN A 314 -11.89 3.40 17.27
CA ASN A 314 -12.91 2.50 17.84
C ASN A 314 -14.28 2.57 17.11
N LYS A 315 -15.39 2.60 17.84
CA LYS A 315 -16.78 2.56 17.32
C LYS A 315 -17.05 3.54 16.17
N PRO A 316 -16.84 4.87 16.29
CA PRO A 316 -17.15 5.79 15.20
C PRO A 316 -16.31 5.53 13.94
N ARG A 317 -15.01 5.25 14.10
CA ARG A 317 -14.12 4.89 12.98
C ARG A 317 -14.61 3.64 12.26
N GLU A 318 -14.91 2.59 13.02
CA GLU A 318 -15.37 1.31 12.48
C GLU A 318 -16.70 1.47 11.75
N PHE A 319 -17.69 2.11 12.37
CA PHE A 319 -19.01 2.28 11.76
C PHE A 319 -18.95 3.10 10.47
N ILE A 320 -18.27 4.26 10.49
CA ILE A 320 -18.13 5.13 9.32
C ILE A 320 -17.35 4.39 8.21
N SER A 321 -16.34 3.59 8.57
CA SER A 321 -15.57 2.82 7.57
C SER A 321 -16.43 1.81 6.80
N ARG A 322 -17.50 1.27 7.40
CA ARG A 322 -18.44 0.37 6.73
C ARG A 322 -19.34 1.08 5.70
N CYS A 323 -19.48 2.40 5.82
CA CYS A 323 -20.18 3.21 4.83
C CYS A 323 -19.33 3.51 3.60
N ILE A 324 -18.00 3.28 3.67
CA ILE A 324 -17.08 3.55 2.57
C ILE A 324 -17.11 2.40 1.58
N GLN A 325 -17.48 2.71 0.34
CA GLN A 325 -17.48 1.75 -0.77
C GLN A 325 -16.46 2.14 -1.83
N GLY A 326 -15.93 1.13 -2.52
CA GLY A 326 -15.01 1.33 -3.64
C GLY A 326 -15.72 1.77 -4.93
N GLY A 327 -14.96 1.88 -6.01
CA GLY A 327 -15.51 2.11 -7.34
C GLY A 327 -16.42 0.96 -7.78
N ARG A 328 -17.58 1.30 -8.34
CA ARG A 328 -18.52 0.33 -8.90
C ARG A 328 -17.99 -0.22 -10.23
N CYS A 329 -17.80 -1.53 -10.29
CA CYS A 329 -17.36 -2.24 -11.48
C CYS A 329 -18.41 -3.29 -11.86
N MET A 330 -19.23 -3.00 -12.88
CA MET A 330 -20.30 -3.90 -13.31
C MET A 330 -20.60 -3.76 -14.80
N LEU A 331 -21.22 -4.80 -15.35
CA LEU A 331 -21.86 -4.76 -16.67
C LEU A 331 -23.35 -4.51 -16.51
N SER A 332 -24.02 -4.04 -17.56
CA SER A 332 -25.49 -3.93 -17.59
C SER A 332 -26.11 -5.26 -17.16
N ASP A 333 -26.96 -5.20 -16.13
CA ASP A 333 -27.68 -6.36 -15.58
C ASP A 333 -26.76 -7.49 -15.07
N ASN A 334 -25.49 -7.18 -14.78
CA ASN A 334 -24.45 -8.17 -14.47
C ASN A 334 -24.27 -9.25 -15.56
N MET A 335 -24.63 -8.95 -16.80
CA MET A 335 -24.55 -9.87 -17.92
C MET A 335 -23.40 -9.54 -18.88
N LYS A 336 -22.70 -10.57 -19.35
CA LYS A 336 -21.66 -10.43 -20.38
C LYS A 336 -22.27 -9.94 -21.69
N GLN A 337 -21.76 -8.83 -22.21
CA GLN A 337 -22.18 -8.27 -23.49
C GLN A 337 -21.19 -8.68 -24.59
N LYS A 338 -21.69 -9.13 -25.75
CA LYS A 338 -20.89 -9.39 -26.95
C LYS A 338 -21.63 -8.82 -28.16
N SER A 339 -20.94 -8.05 -29.01
CA SER A 339 -21.49 -7.59 -30.28
C SER A 339 -20.42 -7.63 -31.37
N GLU A 340 -20.77 -8.19 -32.52
CA GLU A 340 -19.92 -8.22 -33.73
C GLU A 340 -20.32 -7.13 -34.74
N LYS A 341 -21.42 -6.41 -34.45
CA LYS A 341 -22.02 -5.44 -35.38
C LYS A 341 -21.99 -4.00 -34.87
N LYS A 342 -21.91 -3.79 -33.55
CA LYS A 342 -21.96 -2.47 -32.93
C LYS A 342 -20.56 -1.99 -32.59
N HIS A 343 -20.27 -0.72 -32.91
CA HIS A 343 -19.10 -0.04 -32.38
C HIS A 343 -19.31 0.32 -30.90
N ILE A 344 -18.23 0.26 -30.12
CA ILE A 344 -18.21 0.64 -28.71
C ILE A 344 -17.51 1.99 -28.59
N ALA A 345 -18.14 2.93 -27.91
CA ALA A 345 -17.49 4.16 -27.46
C ALA A 345 -17.15 4.00 -25.98
N ASP A 346 -15.90 4.29 -25.62
CA ASP A 346 -15.42 4.25 -24.25
C ASP A 346 -15.29 5.69 -23.73
N PHE A 347 -15.88 5.96 -22.57
CA PHE A 347 -15.90 7.27 -21.93
C PHE A 347 -15.23 7.16 -20.57
N ASP A 348 -14.16 7.92 -20.38
CA ASP A 348 -13.43 7.98 -19.12
C ASP A 348 -13.48 9.39 -18.54
N ALA A 349 -13.74 9.48 -17.23
CA ALA A 349 -13.83 10.75 -16.54
C ALA A 349 -12.43 11.28 -16.18
N VAL A 350 -12.11 12.50 -16.61
CA VAL A 350 -10.82 13.13 -16.31
C VAL A 350 -10.68 13.35 -14.79
N SER A 351 -9.76 12.59 -14.18
CA SER A 351 -9.42 12.70 -12.76
C SER A 351 -10.64 12.65 -11.83
N LEU A 352 -11.47 11.61 -11.97
CA LEU A 352 -12.74 11.47 -11.23
C LEU A 352 -12.64 11.76 -9.72
N TYR A 353 -11.71 11.11 -9.00
CA TYR A 353 -11.56 11.31 -7.56
C TYR A 353 -11.04 12.71 -7.18
N PRO A 354 -9.96 13.26 -7.78
CA PRO A 354 -9.58 14.65 -7.56
C PRO A 354 -10.71 15.65 -7.83
N SER A 355 -11.46 15.45 -8.91
CA SER A 355 -12.61 16.29 -9.25
C SER A 355 -13.75 16.16 -8.24
N ALA A 356 -13.94 15.00 -7.61
CA ALA A 356 -14.88 14.83 -6.50
C ALA A 356 -14.37 15.55 -5.24
N ILE A 357 -13.12 15.35 -4.85
CA ILE A 357 -12.50 16.00 -3.68
C ILE A 357 -12.59 17.53 -3.77
N ALA A 358 -12.41 18.10 -4.97
CA ALA A 358 -12.50 19.54 -5.19
C ALA A 358 -13.93 20.12 -5.04
N ARG A 359 -14.97 19.28 -5.18
CA ARG A 359 -16.37 19.68 -5.08
C ARG A 359 -16.98 19.38 -3.71
N LEU A 360 -16.54 18.31 -3.06
CA LEU A 360 -17.13 17.83 -1.82
C LEU A 360 -16.75 18.72 -0.63
N TYR A 361 -17.72 18.94 0.24
CA TYR A 361 -17.52 19.57 1.54
C TYR A 361 -16.75 18.62 2.49
N THR A 362 -15.82 19.17 3.27
CA THR A 362 -15.10 18.39 4.29
C THR A 362 -15.87 18.43 5.60
N LEU A 363 -16.30 17.28 6.11
CA LEU A 363 -17.02 17.19 7.39
C LEU A 363 -16.09 17.58 8.55
N GLU A 364 -16.47 18.62 9.28
CA GLU A 364 -15.72 19.12 10.43
C GLU A 364 -16.34 18.68 11.75
N GLY A 365 -15.58 18.74 12.83
CA GLY A 365 -16.04 18.35 14.16
C GLY A 365 -16.02 16.84 14.40
N ILE A 366 -16.91 16.37 15.27
CA ILE A 366 -16.95 14.98 15.72
C ILE A 366 -18.34 14.37 15.47
N PRO A 367 -18.42 13.08 15.13
CA PRO A 367 -19.70 12.44 14.80
C PRO A 367 -20.60 12.36 16.02
N LYS A 368 -21.85 12.83 15.93
CA LYS A 368 -22.85 12.76 16.99
C LYS A 368 -23.78 11.59 16.75
N VAL A 369 -24.11 10.85 17.81
CA VAL A 369 -25.06 9.73 17.73
C VAL A 369 -26.44 10.28 17.37
N MET A 370 -27.08 9.68 16.37
CA MET A 370 -28.46 10.05 16.01
C MET A 370 -29.42 9.74 17.15
N LYS A 371 -30.40 10.62 17.35
CA LYS A 371 -31.51 10.42 18.27
C LYS A 371 -32.67 9.73 17.55
N ASP A 372 -33.62 9.19 18.31
CA ASP A 372 -34.76 8.45 17.77
C ASP A 372 -35.56 9.27 16.74
N GLU A 373 -35.76 10.58 16.98
CA GLU A 373 -36.46 11.46 16.04
C GLU A 373 -35.72 11.65 14.69
N MET A 374 -34.41 11.40 14.67
CA MET A 374 -33.57 11.52 13.47
C MET A 374 -33.56 10.24 12.62
N LEU A 375 -34.08 9.12 13.14
CA LEU A 375 -34.11 7.82 12.46
C LEU A 375 -35.25 7.76 11.42
N SER A 376 -35.33 8.79 10.58
CA SER A 376 -36.29 8.94 9.49
C SER A 376 -35.60 9.53 8.28
N THR A 377 -35.82 8.91 7.12
CA THR A 377 -35.33 9.42 5.84
C THR A 377 -35.83 10.84 5.58
N GLU A 378 -37.09 11.15 5.91
CA GLU A 378 -37.66 12.49 5.74
C GLU A 378 -36.94 13.52 6.63
N TYR A 379 -36.68 13.16 7.89
CA TYR A 379 -35.95 14.02 8.82
C TYR A 379 -34.54 14.32 8.31
N LEU A 380 -33.79 13.28 7.92
CA LEU A 380 -32.43 13.43 7.41
C LEU A 380 -32.38 14.32 6.16
N MET A 381 -33.26 14.11 5.18
CA MET A 381 -33.28 14.91 3.95
C MET A 381 -33.69 16.37 4.19
N ARG A 382 -34.62 16.60 5.13
CA ARG A 382 -35.07 17.96 5.49
C ARG A 382 -33.95 18.76 6.15
N HIS A 383 -33.14 18.12 7.00
CA HIS A 383 -32.15 18.80 7.82
C HIS A 383 -30.71 18.75 7.27
N LEU A 384 -30.44 17.92 6.24
CA LEU A 384 -29.16 17.87 5.53
C LEU A 384 -28.92 19.14 4.70
N PHE A 385 -27.69 19.65 4.71
CA PHE A 385 -27.21 20.74 3.87
C PHE A 385 -27.60 20.57 2.40
N ASP A 386 -27.86 21.70 1.74
CA ASP A 386 -27.97 21.72 0.28
C ASP A 386 -26.58 21.66 -0.38
N ASP A 387 -26.49 21.26 -1.66
CA ASP A 387 -25.23 20.92 -2.34
C ASP A 387 -24.12 21.99 -2.23
N ASP A 388 -24.48 23.28 -2.26
CA ASP A 388 -23.53 24.41 -2.20
C ASP A 388 -23.45 25.08 -0.81
N GLN A 389 -24.13 24.50 0.19
CA GLN A 389 -24.20 25.05 1.54
C GLN A 389 -22.88 24.78 2.30
N LYS A 390 -22.39 25.81 3.00
CA LYS A 390 -21.12 25.76 3.76
C LYS A 390 -21.29 25.94 5.26
N GLU A 391 -22.42 26.49 5.67
CA GLU A 391 -22.71 26.86 7.06
C GLU A 391 -24.13 26.41 7.40
N PRO A 392 -24.44 26.06 8.65
CA PRO A 392 -25.79 25.67 9.05
C PRO A 392 -26.78 26.83 8.93
N ILE A 393 -27.95 26.59 8.31
CA ILE A 393 -28.99 27.62 8.08
C ILE A 393 -30.37 27.07 8.47
N GLY A 394 -30.94 27.60 9.56
CA GLY A 394 -32.30 27.25 9.98
C GLY A 394 -32.46 25.76 10.24
N GLU A 395 -33.34 25.09 9.47
CA GLU A 395 -33.53 23.64 9.55
C GLU A 395 -32.38 22.84 8.91
N LYS A 396 -31.57 23.46 8.04
CA LYS A 396 -30.47 22.82 7.32
C LYS A 396 -29.18 22.88 8.16
N PHE A 397 -29.13 22.11 9.23
CA PHE A 397 -27.99 22.13 10.16
C PHE A 397 -27.08 20.91 10.04
N MET A 398 -27.44 19.88 9.30
CA MET A 398 -26.64 18.65 9.21
C MET A 398 -25.72 18.70 8.00
N SER A 399 -24.40 18.79 8.20
CA SER A 399 -23.43 18.86 7.10
C SER A 399 -23.19 17.50 6.42
N GLY A 400 -23.53 16.41 7.10
CA GLY A 400 -23.47 15.05 6.55
C GLY A 400 -23.77 13.99 7.59
N PHE A 401 -24.07 12.78 7.13
CA PHE A 401 -24.35 11.65 8.01
C PHE A 401 -23.89 10.31 7.41
N PHE A 402 -23.85 9.31 8.29
CA PHE A 402 -23.52 7.92 8.02
C PHE A 402 -24.51 7.03 8.76
N VAL A 403 -25.23 6.16 8.04
CA VAL A 403 -26.34 5.38 8.61
C VAL A 403 -26.31 3.92 8.13
N LEU A 404 -26.82 3.03 8.97
CA LEU A 404 -27.26 1.71 8.57
C LEU A 404 -28.74 1.79 8.21
N ILE A 405 -29.07 1.42 6.98
CA ILE A 405 -30.44 1.36 6.47
C ILE A 405 -30.87 -0.08 6.20
N LYS A 406 -32.18 -0.30 6.27
CA LYS A 406 -32.84 -1.48 5.69
C LYS A 406 -33.73 -1.04 4.54
N ILE A 407 -33.38 -1.44 3.32
CA ILE A 407 -34.20 -1.16 2.15
C ILE A 407 -35.47 -2.01 2.22
N THR A 408 -36.63 -1.37 2.11
CA THR A 408 -37.95 -2.01 2.20
C THR A 408 -38.64 -2.07 0.85
N GLU A 409 -38.42 -1.08 -0.02
CA GLU A 409 -39.02 -1.02 -1.36
C GLU A 409 -38.04 -0.40 -2.37
N ILE A 410 -38.09 -0.89 -3.62
CA ILE A 410 -37.31 -0.37 -4.74
C ILE A 410 -38.28 0.07 -5.84
N GLY A 411 -38.46 1.38 -6.00
CA GLY A 411 -39.38 1.94 -6.99
C GLY A 411 -38.91 1.78 -8.43
N ILE A 412 -37.60 1.85 -8.69
CA ILE A 412 -37.03 1.80 -10.04
C ILE A 412 -35.97 0.71 -10.12
N HIS A 413 -36.17 -0.26 -11.02
CA HIS A 413 -35.17 -1.28 -11.30
C HIS A 413 -34.18 -0.76 -12.34
N ARG A 414 -32.92 -0.57 -11.95
CA ARG A 414 -31.87 -0.04 -12.81
C ARG A 414 -31.05 -1.18 -13.42
N HIS A 415 -30.64 -1.02 -14.68
CA HIS A 415 -29.64 -1.89 -15.30
C HIS A 415 -28.26 -1.79 -14.63
N PHE A 416 -28.01 -0.63 -13.99
CA PHE A 416 -26.87 -0.36 -13.12
C PHE A 416 -27.36 0.04 -11.73
N PRO A 417 -27.75 -0.93 -10.86
CA PRO A 417 -28.22 -0.63 -9.52
C PRO A 417 -27.21 0.20 -8.73
N LEU A 418 -27.72 1.13 -7.93
CA LEU A 418 -26.95 1.88 -6.93
C LEU A 418 -26.82 1.09 -5.63
N ILE A 419 -27.74 0.16 -5.39
CA ILE A 419 -27.74 -0.71 -4.22
C ILE A 419 -26.55 -1.67 -4.26
N VAL A 420 -25.87 -1.77 -3.12
CA VAL A 420 -24.77 -2.71 -2.89
C VAL A 420 -25.17 -3.73 -1.82
N CYS A 421 -25.36 -4.97 -2.25
CA CYS A 421 -25.63 -6.12 -1.40
C CYS A 421 -24.30 -6.70 -0.92
N ASP A 422 -23.82 -6.24 0.24
CA ASP A 422 -22.62 -6.81 0.86
C ASP A 422 -22.92 -8.22 1.40
N PRO A 423 -22.25 -9.28 0.92
CA PRO A 423 -22.49 -10.66 1.38
C PRO A 423 -22.19 -10.89 2.86
N GLU A 424 -21.30 -10.11 3.48
CA GLU A 424 -21.01 -10.24 4.91
C GLU A 424 -22.13 -9.65 5.76
N LEU A 425 -22.79 -8.61 5.26
CA LEU A 425 -23.92 -7.97 5.93
C LEU A 425 -25.26 -8.65 5.62
N ASN A 426 -25.37 -9.28 4.44
CA ASN A 426 -26.58 -9.94 3.95
C ASN A 426 -26.28 -11.37 3.49
N PRO A 427 -25.80 -12.25 4.39
CA PRO A 427 -25.33 -13.60 4.03
C PRO A 427 -26.43 -14.50 3.46
N GLU A 428 -27.69 -14.19 3.73
CA GLU A 428 -28.85 -14.89 3.19
C GLU A 428 -29.17 -14.51 1.73
N LEU A 429 -28.64 -13.38 1.24
CA LEU A 429 -28.88 -12.90 -0.12
C LEU A 429 -27.83 -13.45 -1.07
N ASN A 430 -28.16 -14.52 -1.78
CA ASN A 430 -27.31 -15.09 -2.82
C ASN A 430 -27.45 -14.33 -4.17
N VAL A 431 -27.12 -13.04 -4.17
CA VAL A 431 -27.22 -12.15 -5.32
C VAL A 431 -25.89 -11.46 -5.62
N PRO A 432 -25.69 -10.94 -6.85
CA PRO A 432 -24.51 -10.13 -7.15
C PRO A 432 -24.40 -8.92 -6.22
N ARG A 433 -23.17 -8.47 -5.98
CA ARG A 433 -22.88 -7.33 -5.09
C ARG A 433 -23.62 -6.05 -5.50
N SER A 434 -23.85 -5.82 -6.79
CA SER A 434 -24.73 -4.74 -7.28
C SER A 434 -26.02 -5.34 -7.84
N SER A 435 -27.12 -5.19 -7.12
CA SER A 435 -28.41 -5.84 -7.44
C SER A 435 -29.61 -4.96 -7.07
N ASN A 436 -30.72 -5.09 -7.80
CA ASN A 436 -32.00 -4.51 -7.39
C ASN A 436 -32.65 -5.40 -6.32
N THR A 437 -32.07 -5.45 -5.12
CA THR A 437 -32.54 -6.32 -4.03
C THR A 437 -32.63 -5.54 -2.73
N CYS A 438 -33.75 -5.68 -2.03
CA CYS A 438 -33.90 -5.12 -0.69
C CYS A 438 -32.90 -5.78 0.25
N CYS A 439 -32.04 -4.98 0.88
CA CYS A 439 -30.97 -5.45 1.76
C CYS A 439 -30.70 -4.44 2.89
N PHE A 440 -29.88 -4.86 3.85
CA PHE A 440 -29.20 -3.94 4.75
C PHE A 440 -28.00 -3.31 4.04
N MET A 441 -27.78 -2.02 4.28
CA MET A 441 -26.68 -1.28 3.67
C MET A 441 -26.19 -0.18 4.62
N TYR A 442 -24.87 -0.06 4.78
CA TYR A 442 -24.26 1.12 5.37
C TYR A 442 -24.06 2.16 4.27
N VAL A 443 -24.55 3.38 4.49
CA VAL A 443 -24.54 4.46 3.49
C VAL A 443 -24.15 5.79 4.12
N ASP A 444 -23.43 6.60 3.35
CA ASP A 444 -23.33 8.03 3.61
C ASP A 444 -24.55 8.79 3.04
N HIS A 445 -24.63 10.08 3.35
CA HIS A 445 -25.70 10.96 2.89
C HIS A 445 -25.85 11.02 1.37
N ILE A 446 -24.74 11.08 0.62
CA ILE A 446 -24.73 11.16 -0.85
C ILE A 446 -25.36 9.89 -1.42
N THR A 447 -24.91 8.74 -0.92
CA THR A 447 -25.40 7.43 -1.35
C THR A 447 -26.90 7.30 -1.07
N LEU A 448 -27.37 7.73 0.11
CA LEU A 448 -28.80 7.69 0.43
C LEU A 448 -29.63 8.62 -0.46
N GLN A 449 -29.15 9.86 -0.70
CA GLN A 449 -29.79 10.80 -1.63
C GLN A 449 -29.93 10.19 -3.03
N ASP A 450 -28.87 9.57 -3.53
CA ASP A 450 -28.85 8.93 -4.85
C ASP A 450 -29.81 7.72 -4.93
N LEU A 451 -29.85 6.87 -3.90
CA LEU A 451 -30.76 5.74 -3.82
C LEU A 451 -32.22 6.18 -3.89
N ILE A 452 -32.58 7.23 -3.14
CA ILE A 452 -33.94 7.78 -3.13
C ILE A 452 -34.27 8.42 -4.48
N LYS A 453 -33.42 9.36 -4.94
CA LYS A 453 -33.67 10.17 -6.13
C LYS A 453 -33.67 9.35 -7.42
N TYR A 454 -32.67 8.49 -7.57
CA TYR A 454 -32.44 7.79 -8.83
C TYR A 454 -32.95 6.35 -8.82
N GLN A 455 -33.21 5.73 -7.67
CA GLN A 455 -33.73 4.36 -7.62
C GLN A 455 -35.10 4.24 -6.93
N GLY A 456 -35.65 5.35 -6.41
CA GLY A 456 -36.94 5.35 -5.74
C GLY A 456 -36.96 4.44 -4.51
N VAL A 457 -35.83 4.33 -3.81
CA VAL A 457 -35.70 3.48 -2.64
C VAL A 457 -36.50 4.04 -1.48
N LYS A 458 -37.27 3.17 -0.81
CA LYS A 458 -37.78 3.41 0.55
C LYS A 458 -37.01 2.53 1.52
N CYS A 459 -36.67 3.07 2.68
CA CYS A 459 -35.88 2.37 3.67
C CYS A 459 -36.17 2.86 5.09
N ASP A 460 -35.88 1.97 6.04
CA ASP A 460 -35.85 2.28 7.46
C ASP A 460 -34.41 2.66 7.85
N VAL A 461 -34.25 3.79 8.55
CA VAL A 461 -32.98 4.22 9.13
C VAL A 461 -32.87 3.59 10.52
N LEU A 462 -31.84 2.75 10.75
CA LEU A 462 -31.77 1.95 11.97
C LEU A 462 -30.89 2.57 13.05
N GLN A 463 -29.76 3.15 12.65
CA GLN A 463 -28.79 3.80 13.53
C GLN A 463 -27.78 4.57 12.68
N GLY A 464 -27.13 5.58 13.26
CA GLY A 464 -26.07 6.31 12.57
C GLY A 464 -25.42 7.41 13.38
N TYR A 465 -24.50 8.08 12.71
CA TYR A 465 -23.87 9.31 13.16
C TYR A 465 -24.19 10.46 12.20
N TYR A 466 -24.27 11.67 12.73
CA TYR A 466 -24.36 12.89 11.94
C TYR A 466 -23.29 13.91 12.36
N TYR A 467 -23.04 14.87 11.48
CA TYR A 467 -22.20 16.06 11.69
C TYR A 467 -23.09 17.29 11.51
N ASP A 468 -22.88 18.31 12.34
CA ASP A 468 -23.66 19.55 12.37
C ASP A 468 -22.82 20.81 12.19
#